data_AF-A0A6H9GIN0-F1
#
_entry.id   AF-A0A6H9GIN0-F1
#
_cell.length_a   1.000
_cell.length_b   1.000
_cell.length_c   1.000
_cell.angle_alpha   90.00
_cell.angle_beta   90.00
_cell.angle_gamma   90.00
#
_symmetry.space_group_name_H-M   'P 1'
#
loop_
_entity.id
_entity.type
_entity.pdbx_description
1 polymer ?
#
loop_
_entity_poly.entity_id
_entity_poly.type
_entity_poly.pdbx_seq_one_letter_code
_entity_poly.pdbx_strand_id
1 'polypeptide(L)' 'MSTIEQIEAAILTLPPEQFQQLRQWILEIDYQRWDEQLEQDIADGKLEALAAEAIAEFKAGHCREL' A
#
# COMPACT_ATOMS: atom_id res chain seq x y z
N MET A 1 15.42 19.23 -17.21
CA MET A 1 14.29 18.70 -16.43
C MET A 1 13.84 17.44 -17.14
N SER A 2 13.98 16.27 -16.54
CA SER A 2 13.42 15.06 -17.17
C SER A 2 11.93 15.04 -16.92
N THR A 3 11.17 15.03 -18.00
CA THR A 3 9.72 14.83 -17.97
C THR A 3 9.42 13.37 -17.70
N ILE A 4 8.24 13.08 -17.16
CA ILE A 4 7.73 11.70 -16.97
C ILE A 4 7.90 10.88 -18.26
N GLU A 5 7.63 11.50 -19.41
CA GLU A 5 7.77 10.90 -20.75
C GLU A 5 9.20 10.38 -21.04
N GLN A 6 10.24 11.07 -20.56
CA GLN A 6 11.63 10.61 -20.74
C GLN A 6 11.94 9.39 -19.87
N ILE A 7 11.35 9.33 -18.68
CA ILE A 7 11.49 8.18 -17.78
C ILE A 7 10.75 6.98 -18.38
N GLU A 8 9.53 7.17 -18.87
CA GLU A 8 8.77 6.12 -19.56
C GLU A 8 9.52 5.57 -20.78
N ALA A 9 10.06 6.45 -21.62
CA ALA A 9 10.87 6.04 -22.77
C ALA A 9 12.10 5.23 -22.35
N ALA A 10 12.80 5.64 -21.28
CA ALA A 10 13.94 4.89 -20.75
C ALA A 10 13.52 3.51 -20.24
N ILE A 11 12.39 3.41 -19.53
CA ILE A 11 11.85 2.16 -19.00
C ILE A 11 11.52 1.17 -20.13
N LEU A 12 10.94 1.66 -21.23
CA LEU A 12 10.62 0.83 -22.39
C LEU A 12 11.86 0.25 -23.08
N THR A 13 13.04 0.88 -22.91
CA THR A 13 14.31 0.38 -23.45
C THR A 13 15.07 -0.56 -22.52
N LEU A 14 14.58 -0.78 -21.30
CA LEU A 14 15.28 -1.62 -20.32
C LEU A 14 15.23 -3.10 -20.71
N PRO A 15 16.33 -3.85 -20.49
CA PRO A 15 16.31 -5.31 -20.53
C PRO A 15 15.31 -5.88 -19.51
N PRO A 16 14.75 -7.08 -19.77
CA PRO A 16 13.75 -7.69 -18.89
C PRO A 16 14.17 -7.79 -17.42
N GLU A 17 15.42 -8.14 -17.13
CA GLU A 17 15.93 -8.24 -15.75
C GLU A 17 15.94 -6.89 -15.03
N GLN A 18 16.40 -5.83 -15.70
CA GLN A 18 16.42 -4.48 -15.12
C GLN A 18 15.00 -3.92 -14.95
N PHE A 19 14.09 -4.25 -15.87
CA PHE A 19 12.68 -3.92 -15.73
C PHE A 19 12.05 -4.61 -14.52
N GLN A 20 12.33 -5.90 -14.28
CA GLN A 20 11.84 -6.61 -13.10
C GLN A 20 12.38 -5.99 -11.81
N GLN A 21 13.67 -5.65 -11.77
CA GLN A 21 14.28 -4.99 -10.61
C GLN A 21 13.65 -3.62 -10.35
N LEU A 22 13.43 -2.82 -11.40
CA LEU A 22 12.75 -1.53 -11.28
C LEU A 22 11.33 -1.70 -10.76
N ARG A 23 10.58 -2.67 -11.30
CA ARG A 23 9.21 -2.95 -10.86
C ARG A 23 9.16 -3.35 -9.39
N GLN A 24 10.09 -4.19 -8.93
CA GLN A 24 10.17 -4.56 -7.52
C GLN A 24 10.43 -3.34 -6.63
N TRP A 25 11.37 -2.49 -7.02
CA TRP A 25 11.67 -1.27 -6.28
C TRP A 25 10.49 -0.30 -6.21
N ILE A 26 9.72 -0.13 -7.30
CA ILE A 26 8.50 0.68 -7.29
C ILE A 26 7.47 0.11 -6.30
N LEU A 27 7.28 -1.21 -6.30
CA LEU A 27 6.37 -1.87 -5.36
C LEU A 27 6.80 -1.65 -3.91
N GLU A 28 8.09 -1.73 -3.60
CA GLU A 28 8.60 -1.46 -2.25
C GLU A 28 8.29 -0.03 -1.80
N ILE A 29 8.42 0.95 -2.69
CA ILE A 29 8.06 2.35 -2.39
C ILE A 29 6.57 2.49 -2.17
N ASP A 30 5.75 1.85 -3.01
CA ASP A 30 4.30 1.91 -2.86
C ASP A 30 3.85 1.26 -1.54
N TYR A 31 4.49 0.16 -1.13
CA TYR A 31 4.25 -0.44 0.19
C TYR A 31 4.64 0.51 1.33
N GLN A 32 5.81 1.17 1.26
CA GLN A 32 6.22 2.13 2.28
C GLN A 32 5.25 3.31 2.39
N ARG A 33 4.80 3.86 1.26
CA ARG A 33 3.81 4.94 1.23
C ARG A 33 2.47 4.48 1.79
N TRP A 34 2.09 3.25 1.51
CA TRP A 34 0.87 2.67 2.05
C TRP A 34 0.95 2.52 3.57
N ASP A 35 2.09 2.05 4.10
CA ASP A 35 2.31 1.97 5.55
C ASP A 35 2.23 3.36 6.20
N GLU A 36 2.91 4.36 5.64
CA GLU A 36 2.85 5.76 6.13
C GLU A 36 1.41 6.31 6.11
N GLN A 37 0.66 6.06 5.03
CA GLN A 37 -0.73 6.50 4.93
C GLN A 37 -1.61 5.79 5.96
N LEU A 38 -1.43 4.48 6.13
CA LEU A 38 -2.18 3.70 7.10
C LEU A 38 -1.93 4.18 8.52
N GLU A 39 -0.67 4.44 8.88
CA GLU A 39 -0.31 5.01 10.19
C GLU A 39 -0.97 6.37 10.42
N GLN A 40 -0.98 7.24 9.40
CA GLN A 40 -1.67 8.52 9.50
C GLN A 40 -3.20 8.36 9.63
N ASP A 41 -3.81 7.44 8.89
CA ASP A 41 -5.24 7.17 8.96
C ASP A 41 -5.64 6.59 10.34
N ILE A 42 -4.76 5.81 10.96
CA ILE A 42 -4.90 5.36 12.36
C ILE A 42 -4.81 6.55 13.30
N ALA A 43 -3.80 7.41 13.15
CA ALA A 43 -3.62 8.60 14.00
C ALA A 43 -4.77 9.60 13.88
N ASP A 44 -5.37 9.71 12.68
CA ASP A 44 -6.55 10.53 12.39
C ASP A 44 -7.85 9.90 12.93
N GLY A 45 -7.80 8.69 13.49
CA GLY A 45 -8.95 7.98 14.04
C GLY A 45 -9.93 7.44 12.98
N LYS A 46 -9.54 7.42 11.70
CA LYS A 46 -10.44 7.00 10.59
C LYS A 46 -10.87 5.54 10.70
N LEU A 47 -10.06 4.71 11.36
CA LEU A 47 -10.32 3.29 11.56
C LEU A 47 -11.02 2.98 12.89
N GLU A 48 -11.27 3.98 13.75
CA GLU A 48 -11.89 3.75 15.07
C GLU A 48 -13.31 3.18 14.95
N ALA A 49 -14.09 3.65 13.98
CA ALA A 49 -15.45 3.15 13.74
C ALA A 49 -15.45 1.67 13.37
N LEU A 50 -14.53 1.26 12.48
CA LEU A 50 -14.36 -0.13 12.05
C LEU A 50 -13.87 -1.00 13.21
N ALA A 51 -12.95 -0.49 14.03
CA ALA A 51 -12.48 -1.19 15.23
C ALA A 51 -13.63 -1.40 16.24
N ALA A 52 -14.46 -0.37 16.46
CA ALA A 52 -15.60 -0.46 17.36
C ALA A 52 -16.65 -1.48 16.87
N GLU A 53 -16.93 -1.50 15.57
CA GLU A 53 -17.82 -2.47 14.93
C GLU A 53 -17.28 -3.90 15.09
N ALA A 54 -16.02 -4.14 14.76
CA ALA A 54 -15.39 -5.45 14.90
C ALA A 54 -15.43 -5.96 16.35
N ILE A 55 -15.19 -5.08 17.33
CA ILE A 55 -15.30 -5.41 18.75
C ILE A 55 -16.74 -5.74 19.15
N ALA A 56 -17.73 -5.02 18.61
CA ALA A 56 -19.15 -5.28 18.88
C ALA A 56 -19.58 -6.64 18.34
N GLU A 57 -19.22 -6.97 17.10
CA GLU A 57 -19.51 -8.27 16.47
C GLU A 57 -18.82 -9.43 17.21
N PHE A 58 -17.59 -9.23 17.66
CA PHE A 58 -16.88 -10.20 18.49
C PHE A 58 -17.62 -10.47 19.81
N LYS A 59 -18.07 -9.41 20.49
CA LYS A 59 -18.86 -9.54 21.72
C LYS A 59 -20.23 -10.18 21.48
N ALA A 60 -20.82 -9.99 20.29
CA ALA A 60 -22.07 -10.61 19.88
C ALA A 60 -21.90 -12.11 19.55
N GLY A 61 -20.67 -12.64 19.55
CA GLY A 61 -20.38 -14.03 19.19
C GLY A 61 -20.43 -14.28 17.68
N HIS A 62 -20.45 -13.23 16.86
CA HIS A 62 -20.39 -13.30 15.41
C HIS A 62 -18.94 -13.38 14.91
N CYS A 63 -18.18 -14.32 15.48
CA CYS A 63 -16.78 -14.55 15.12
C CYS A 63 -16.50 -16.04 14.94
N ARG A 64 -15.53 -16.34 14.07
CA ARG A 64 -15.03 -17.70 13.84
C ARG A 64 -13.55 -17.72 14.23
N GLU A 65 -13.14 -18.79 14.90
CA GLU A 65 -11.72 -19.06 15.17
C GLU A 65 -10.96 -19.28 13.85
N LEU A 66 -9.75 -18.71 13.78
CA LEU A 66 -8.86 -18.80 12.62
C LEU A 66 -8.25 -20.21 12.48
#